data_AF-A0A354X512-F1
#
_entry.id   AF-A0A354X512-F1
#
_cell.length_a   1.000
_cell.length_b   1.000
_cell.length_c   1.000
_cell.angle_alpha   90.00
_cell.angle_beta   90.00
_cell.angle_gamma   90.00
#
_symmetry.space_group_name_H-M   'P 1'
#
loop_
_entity.id
_entity.type
_entity.pdbx_description
1 polymer ?
#
loop_
_entity_poly.entity_id
_entity_poly.type
_entity_poly.pdbx_seq_one_letter_code
_entity_poly.pdbx_strand_id
1 'polypeptide(L)'
;MRRIHLLLLACLAIFVTAYGQKTTRVNAVKANDYGIVYSLPKTSFEIKLLVKKTTYQRGDFYQYAQRYLGIEKPITESKSVYSVEDIKVANKGIADKTNSFMIEFRSNTLEPYVYLREDGVICSVNAQPEQATAQEMEVPPSTVPSSNP
;
A
#
# COMPACT_ATOMS: atom_id res chain seq x y z
N MET A 1 23.73 26.20 -9.84
CA MET A 1 22.81 25.36 -10.64
C MET A 1 23.11 23.86 -10.54
N ARG A 2 24.24 23.34 -11.03
CA ARG A 2 24.56 21.88 -11.03
C ARG A 2 24.52 21.18 -9.66
N ARG A 3 24.96 21.83 -8.57
CA ARG A 3 24.96 21.24 -7.21
C ARG A 3 23.57 21.09 -6.60
N ILE A 4 22.62 21.94 -6.99
CA ILE A 4 21.22 21.88 -6.53
C ILE A 4 20.50 20.69 -7.18
N HIS A 5 20.73 20.44 -8.47
CA HIS A 5 20.21 19.25 -9.14
C HIS A 5 20.78 17.94 -8.55
N LEU A 6 22.05 17.97 -8.10
CA LEU A 6 22.70 16.83 -7.43
C LEU A 6 22.08 16.54 -6.05
N LEU A 7 21.74 17.58 -5.28
CA LEU A 7 21.02 17.45 -4.02
C LEU A 7 19.57 16.95 -4.22
N LEU A 8 18.90 17.41 -5.28
CA LEU A 8 17.52 17.04 -5.60
C LEU A 8 17.43 15.57 -6.07
N LEU A 9 18.44 15.08 -6.80
CA LEU A 9 18.56 13.67 -7.19
C LEU A 9 18.85 12.76 -5.99
N ALA A 10 19.70 13.20 -5.05
CA ALA A 10 20.00 12.44 -3.84
C ALA A 10 18.78 12.32 -2.89
N CYS A 11 17.93 13.35 -2.83
CA CYS A 11 16.72 13.33 -2.01
C CYS A 11 15.63 12.40 -2.57
N LEU A 12 15.58 12.20 -3.90
CA LEU A 12 14.65 11.29 -4.55
C LEU A 12 14.96 9.81 -4.27
N ALA A 13 16.23 9.47 -4.02
CA ALA A 13 16.68 8.10 -3.78
C ALA A 13 16.26 7.51 -2.42
N ILE A 14 15.83 8.34 -1.46
CA ILE A 14 15.51 7.91 -0.08
C ILE A 14 14.06 7.40 0.04
N PHE A 15 13.19 7.65 -0.95
CA PHE A 15 11.76 7.35 -0.85
C PHE A 15 11.33 5.93 -1.30
N VAL A 16 12.26 5.10 -1.79
CA VAL A 16 11.92 3.74 -2.26
C VAL A 16 12.33 2.71 -1.21
N THR A 17 11.64 2.67 -0.07
CA THR A 17 11.61 1.48 0.78
C THR A 17 10.32 0.73 0.49
N ALA A 18 10.35 -0.16 -0.50
CA ALA A 18 9.28 -1.12 -0.72
C ALA A 18 9.35 -2.17 0.41
N TYR A 19 8.39 -2.14 1.32
CA TYR A 19 8.21 -3.21 2.31
C TYR A 19 7.59 -4.42 1.62
N GLY A 20 8.45 -5.30 1.09
CA GLY A 20 8.03 -6.60 0.58
C GLY A 20 7.69 -7.54 1.74
N GLN A 21 6.63 -8.34 1.61
CA GLN A 21 6.32 -9.39 2.57
C GLN A 21 7.30 -10.56 2.39
N LYS A 22 8.29 -10.66 3.27
CA LYS A 22 9.22 -11.79 3.29
C LYS A 22 8.71 -12.88 4.24
N THR A 23 8.66 -14.10 3.74
CA THR A 23 8.30 -15.29 4.51
C THR A 23 9.50 -16.23 4.55
N THR A 24 9.90 -16.63 5.74
CA THR A 24 11.03 -17.53 5.97
C THR A 24 10.53 -18.88 6.46
N ARG A 25 11.11 -19.96 5.89
CA ARG A 25 10.89 -21.32 6.39
C ARG A 25 11.67 -21.51 7.69
N VAL A 26 10.97 -21.90 8.76
CA VAL A 26 11.56 -22.24 10.04
C VAL A 26 11.33 -23.73 10.29
N ASN A 27 12.41 -24.44 10.60
CA ASN A 27 12.40 -25.87 10.91
C ASN A 27 12.63 -26.07 12.41
N ALA A 28 12.03 -27.11 12.96
CA ALA A 28 12.28 -27.55 14.32
C ALA A 28 13.61 -28.31 14.37
N VAL A 29 14.63 -27.73 15.00
CA VAL A 29 15.96 -28.34 15.16
C VAL A 29 16.22 -28.54 16.64
N LYS A 30 17.01 -29.57 16.99
CA LYS A 30 17.46 -29.86 18.36
C LYS A 30 18.09 -28.65 19.06
N ALA A 31 18.72 -27.75 18.31
CA ALA A 31 19.31 -26.51 18.83
C ALA A 31 18.28 -25.51 19.37
N ASN A 32 16.99 -25.66 19.03
CA ASN A 32 15.89 -24.83 19.51
C ASN A 32 14.85 -25.65 20.28
N ASP A 33 15.28 -26.76 20.91
CA ASP A 33 14.41 -27.71 21.63
C ASP A 33 13.20 -28.19 20.80
N TYR A 34 13.37 -28.29 19.48
CA TYR A 34 12.28 -28.61 18.53
C TYR A 34 11.08 -27.64 18.60
N GLY A 35 11.28 -26.45 19.17
CA GLY A 35 10.30 -25.37 19.29
C GLY A 35 10.32 -24.41 18.11
N ILE A 36 9.17 -23.82 17.78
CA ILE A 36 9.05 -22.64 16.90
C ILE A 36 8.19 -21.60 17.61
N VAL A 37 8.72 -20.39 17.78
CA VAL A 37 7.99 -19.27 18.38
C VAL A 37 7.23 -18.49 17.31
N TYR A 38 5.95 -18.23 17.55
CA TYR A 38 5.08 -17.45 16.68
C TYR A 38 4.22 -16.48 17.49
N SER A 39 3.70 -15.45 16.82
CA SER A 39 2.79 -14.47 17.40
C SER A 39 1.40 -14.59 16.79
N LEU A 40 0.37 -14.45 17.62
CA LEU A 40 -1.01 -14.45 17.13
C LEU A 40 -1.28 -13.20 16.28
N PRO A 41 -2.03 -13.32 15.17
CA PRO A 41 -2.40 -12.16 14.37
C PRO A 41 -3.52 -11.36 15.05
N LYS A 42 -3.27 -10.07 15.28
CA LYS A 42 -4.29 -9.07 15.56
C LYS A 42 -4.96 -8.63 14.26
N THR A 43 -6.29 -8.58 14.22
CA THR A 43 -7.05 -8.12 13.07
C THR A 43 -6.83 -6.63 12.83
N SER A 44 -6.39 -6.26 11.63
CA SER A 44 -6.25 -4.89 11.16
C SER A 44 -6.85 -4.75 9.77
N PHE A 45 -7.32 -3.55 9.43
CA PHE A 45 -7.84 -3.26 8.09
C PHE A 45 -6.88 -2.31 7.37
N GLU A 46 -6.51 -2.67 6.15
CA GLU A 46 -5.79 -1.80 5.23
C GLU A 46 -6.81 -1.19 4.26
N ILE A 47 -7.00 0.13 4.34
CA ILE A 47 -7.98 0.86 3.53
C ILE A 47 -7.20 1.68 2.49
N LYS A 48 -7.47 1.42 1.21
CA LYS A 48 -6.93 2.18 0.08
C LYS A 48 -8.05 2.98 -0.56
N LEU A 49 -7.84 4.29 -0.70
CA LEU A 49 -8.81 5.22 -1.28
C LEU A 49 -8.23 5.82 -2.56
N LEU A 50 -8.97 5.71 -3.66
CA LEU A 50 -8.68 6.46 -4.88
C LEU A 50 -9.42 7.79 -4.82
N VAL A 51 -8.67 8.90 -4.74
CA VAL A 51 -9.24 10.25 -4.62
C VAL A 51 -8.86 11.08 -5.83
N LYS A 52 -9.87 11.57 -6.55
CA LYS A 52 -9.72 12.56 -7.61
C LYS A 52 -9.74 13.97 -7.03
N LYS A 53 -8.68 14.72 -7.28
CA LYS A 53 -8.62 16.16 -7.00
C LYS A 53 -8.85 16.95 -8.28
N THR A 54 -9.97 17.67 -8.35
CA THR A 54 -10.26 18.61 -9.43
C THR A 54 -10.04 20.03 -8.94
N THR A 55 -9.08 20.74 -9.55
CA THR A 55 -8.78 22.13 -9.21
C THR A 55 -9.33 23.05 -10.29
N TYR A 56 -10.30 23.88 -9.92
CA TYR A 56 -10.84 24.94 -10.76
C TYR A 56 -10.08 26.22 -10.45
N GLN A 57 -9.45 26.80 -11.45
CA GLN A 57 -8.78 28.09 -11.33
C GLN A 57 -9.54 29.14 -12.13
N ARG A 58 -9.87 30.25 -11.47
CA ARG A 58 -10.43 31.44 -12.11
C ARG A 58 -9.37 32.08 -12.99
N GLY A 59 -9.69 32.31 -14.27
CA GLY A 59 -8.84 33.13 -15.15
C GLY A 59 -9.10 34.62 -14.95
N ASP A 60 -8.09 35.47 -15.18
CA ASP A 60 -8.20 36.92 -14.99
C ASP A 60 -9.29 37.56 -15.86
N PHE A 61 -9.50 37.02 -17.06
CA PHE A 61 -10.47 37.49 -18.04
C PHE A 61 -11.78 36.66 -18.08
N TYR A 62 -12.11 35.94 -17.00
CA TYR A 62 -13.29 35.06 -16.96
C TYR A 62 -14.61 35.78 -17.33
N GLN A 63 -14.72 37.09 -17.05
CA GLN A 63 -15.88 37.92 -17.39
C GLN A 63 -16.10 38.05 -18.91
N TYR A 64 -15.03 37.93 -19.69
CA TYR A 64 -15.06 38.04 -21.14
C TYR A 64 -15.21 36.68 -21.83
N ALA A 65 -15.14 35.57 -21.08
CA ALA A 65 -15.17 34.22 -21.62
C ALA A 65 -16.46 33.94 -22.41
N GLN A 66 -17.62 34.38 -21.90
CA GLN A 66 -18.89 34.17 -22.61
C GLN A 66 -18.94 34.94 -23.94
N ARG A 67 -18.48 36.19 -23.95
CA ARG A 67 -18.58 37.08 -25.12
C ARG A 67 -17.58 36.72 -26.23
N TYR A 68 -16.37 36.32 -25.86
CA TYR A 68 -15.28 36.13 -26.84
C TYR A 68 -14.87 34.67 -27.06
N LEU A 69 -15.20 33.76 -26.12
CA LEU A 69 -14.91 32.33 -26.23
C LEU A 69 -16.18 31.47 -26.32
N GLY A 70 -17.37 32.05 -26.18
CA GLY A 70 -18.65 31.32 -26.23
C GLY A 70 -18.89 30.40 -25.02
N ILE A 71 -18.13 30.55 -23.93
CA ILE A 71 -18.25 29.70 -22.73
C ILE A 71 -19.40 30.22 -21.86
N GLU A 72 -20.51 29.49 -21.81
CA GLU A 72 -21.71 29.91 -21.05
C GLU A 72 -21.51 29.88 -19.52
N LYS A 73 -20.69 28.97 -19.00
CA LYS A 73 -20.47 28.78 -17.56
C LYS A 73 -18.97 28.85 -17.21
N PRO A 74 -18.37 30.06 -17.23
CA PRO A 74 -16.97 30.22 -16.85
C PRO A 74 -16.76 30.00 -15.35
N ILE A 75 -15.53 29.64 -14.97
CA ILE A 75 -15.14 29.50 -13.57
C ILE A 75 -15.01 30.89 -12.96
N THR A 76 -15.99 31.28 -12.14
CA THR A 76 -16.02 32.59 -11.45
C THR A 76 -15.13 32.64 -10.21
N GLU A 77 -14.96 31.51 -9.52
CA GLU A 77 -14.20 31.40 -8.28
C GLU A 77 -13.28 30.18 -8.32
N SER A 78 -12.05 30.34 -7.80
CA SER A 78 -11.11 29.23 -7.67
C SER A 78 -11.56 28.30 -6.55
N LYS A 79 -11.72 27.02 -6.85
CA LYS A 79 -12.11 25.99 -5.87
C LYS A 79 -11.43 24.66 -6.14
N SER A 80 -11.16 23.90 -5.09
CA SER A 80 -10.70 22.52 -5.19
C SER A 80 -11.81 21.58 -4.73
N VAL A 81 -12.17 20.62 -5.58
CA VAL A 81 -13.16 19.59 -5.28
C VAL A 81 -12.45 18.24 -5.20
N TYR A 82 -12.75 17.49 -4.14
CA TYR A 82 -12.24 16.14 -3.94
C TYR A 82 -13.39 15.15 -4.10
N SER A 83 -13.21 14.13 -4.94
CA SER A 83 -14.16 13.04 -5.12
C SER A 83 -13.47 11.72 -4.86
N VAL A 84 -14.10 10.84 -4.08
CA VAL A 84 -13.63 9.45 -3.92
C VAL A 84 -14.14 8.65 -5.12
N GLU A 85 -13.24 8.05 -5.89
CA GLU A 85 -13.57 7.25 -7.08
C GLU A 85 -13.65 5.76 -6.74
N ASP A 86 -12.77 5.25 -5.86
CA ASP A 86 -12.74 3.84 -5.45
C ASP A 86 -12.30 3.66 -3.99
N ILE A 87 -12.78 2.60 -3.36
CA ILE A 87 -12.45 2.21 -1.99
C ILE A 87 -12.17 0.70 -1.97
N LYS A 88 -10.93 0.32 -1.65
CA LYS A 88 -10.55 -1.08 -1.41
C LYS A 88 -10.22 -1.28 0.06
N VAL A 89 -10.83 -2.30 0.66
CA VAL A 89 -10.59 -2.69 2.05
C VAL A 89 -10.05 -4.11 2.05
N ALA A 90 -8.86 -4.30 2.63
CA ALA A 90 -8.25 -5.60 2.81
C ALA A 90 -8.09 -5.90 4.31
N ASN A 91 -8.46 -7.12 4.72
CA ASN A 91 -8.16 -7.60 6.06
C ASN A 91 -6.70 -8.05 6.13
N LYS A 92 -5.96 -7.55 7.11
CA LYS A 92 -4.54 -7.83 7.31
C LYS A 92 -4.27 -8.15 8.79
N GLY A 93 -3.65 -9.28 9.04
CA GLY A 93 -3.19 -9.65 10.38
C GLY A 93 -1.82 -9.04 10.71
N ILE A 94 -1.72 -8.29 11.80
CA ILE A 94 -0.45 -7.75 12.34
C ILE A 94 -0.02 -8.62 13.54
N ALA A 95 1.28 -8.86 13.68
CA ALA A 95 1.82 -9.66 14.79
C ALA A 95 1.49 -9.06 16.17
N ASP A 96 0.93 -9.89 17.04
CA ASP A 96 0.74 -9.53 18.43
C ASP A 96 1.89 -9.99 19.32
N LYS A 97 2.86 -9.10 19.55
CA LYS A 97 4.05 -9.40 20.37
C LYS A 97 3.75 -9.68 21.85
N THR A 98 2.56 -9.31 22.34
CA THR A 98 2.16 -9.67 23.72
C THR A 98 1.64 -11.10 23.82
N ASN A 99 1.18 -11.67 22.70
CA ASN A 99 0.61 -13.00 22.61
C ASN A 99 1.44 -13.88 21.66
N SER A 100 2.64 -14.22 22.13
CA SER A 100 3.56 -15.13 21.44
C SER A 100 3.62 -16.48 22.14
N PHE A 101 3.62 -17.56 21.37
CA PHE A 101 3.58 -18.95 21.84
C PHE A 101 4.64 -19.78 21.13
N MET A 102 5.04 -20.89 21.75
CA MET A 102 5.98 -21.85 21.17
C MET A 102 5.26 -23.14 20.81
N ILE A 103 5.45 -23.61 19.57
CA ILE A 103 4.99 -24.92 19.10
C ILE A 103 6.17 -25.87 19.19
N GLU A 104 6.02 -26.95 19.94
CA GLU A 104 6.98 -28.05 19.95
C GLU A 104 6.53 -29.14 18.97
N PHE A 105 7.45 -29.59 18.11
CA PHE A 105 7.17 -30.67 17.18
C PHE A 105 7.53 -32.01 17.81
N ARG A 106 6.63 -32.98 17.65
CA ARG A 106 6.88 -34.35 18.10
C ARG A 106 7.98 -34.99 17.26
N SER A 107 8.80 -35.81 17.91
CA SER A 107 9.95 -36.50 17.32
C SER A 107 9.63 -37.50 16.21
N ASN A 108 8.35 -37.89 16.04
CA ASN A 108 7.92 -38.91 15.06
C ASN A 108 7.14 -38.32 13.88
N THR A 109 7.34 -37.04 13.56
CA THR A 109 6.69 -36.38 12.41
C THR A 109 7.69 -36.24 11.27
N LEU A 110 7.28 -36.65 10.06
CA LEU A 110 8.07 -36.50 8.85
C LEU A 110 8.01 -35.03 8.39
N GLU A 111 9.15 -34.35 8.46
CA GLU A 111 9.39 -32.98 7.96
C GLU A 111 8.43 -31.88 8.44
N PRO A 112 8.27 -31.66 9.76
CA PRO A 112 7.53 -30.52 10.25
C PRO A 112 8.26 -29.19 9.98
N TYR A 113 7.58 -28.27 9.32
CA TYR A 113 8.09 -26.90 9.12
C TYR A 113 6.96 -25.88 9.10
N VAL A 114 7.29 -24.65 9.44
CA VAL A 114 6.36 -23.53 9.43
C VAL A 114 6.97 -22.38 8.66
N TYR A 115 6.15 -21.74 7.84
CA TYR A 115 6.52 -20.49 7.21
C TYR A 115 6.05 -19.34 8.09
N LEU A 116 7.01 -18.56 8.58
CA LEU A 116 6.75 -17.36 9.37
C LEU A 116 7.08 -16.13 8.53
N ARG A 117 6.28 -15.10 8.66
CA ARG A 117 6.62 -13.75 8.20
C ARG A 117 7.67 -13.15 9.14
N GLU A 118 8.39 -12.12 8.69
CA GLU A 118 9.41 -11.42 9.50
C GLU A 118 8.89 -10.91 10.86
N ASP A 119 7.58 -10.64 10.97
CA ASP A 119 6.92 -10.19 12.19
C ASP A 119 6.56 -11.34 13.16
N GLY A 120 6.77 -12.59 12.76
CA GLY A 120 6.50 -13.79 13.56
C GLY A 120 5.09 -14.35 13.40
N VAL A 121 4.29 -13.88 12.44
CA VAL A 121 2.98 -14.47 12.13
C VAL A 121 3.13 -15.70 11.24
N ILE A 122 2.36 -16.75 11.53
CA ILE A 122 2.29 -17.96 10.71
C ILE A 122 1.61 -17.66 9.37
N CYS A 123 2.28 -18.01 8.27
CA CYS A 123 1.74 -17.95 6.91
C CYS A 123 1.21 -19.32 6.45
N SER A 124 1.95 -20.39 6.71
CA SER A 124 1.54 -21.76 6.39
C SER A 124 2.28 -22.77 7.27
N VAL A 125 1.66 -23.94 7.45
CA VAL A 125 2.23 -25.07 8.21
C VAL A 125 2.33 -26.25 7.26
N ASN A 126 3.53 -26.83 7.12
CA ASN A 126 3.82 -27.97 6.24
C ASN A 126 3.40 -27.80 4.76
N ALA A 127 3.21 -26.55 4.31
CA ALA A 127 2.80 -26.22 2.96
C ALA A 127 3.49 -24.95 2.49
N GLN A 128 3.60 -24.75 1.18
CA GLN A 128 4.11 -23.52 0.61
C GLN A 128 3.12 -22.37 0.84
N PRO A 129 3.56 -21.18 1.29
CA PRO A 129 2.66 -20.05 1.49
C PRO A 129 2.10 -19.60 0.14
N GLU A 130 0.79 -19.40 0.09
CA GLU A 130 0.14 -18.75 -1.05
C GLU A 130 0.60 -17.29 -1.11
N GLN A 131 1.14 -16.88 -2.25
CA GLN A 131 1.51 -15.48 -2.44
C GLN A 131 0.23 -14.67 -2.59
N ALA A 132 -0.06 -13.81 -1.61
CA ALA A 132 -1.14 -12.85 -1.74
C ALA A 132 -0.80 -11.90 -2.89
N THR A 133 -1.45 -12.10 -4.04
CA THR A 133 -1.36 -11.17 -5.16
C THR A 133 -1.83 -9.82 -4.68
N ALA A 134 -0.91 -8.87 -4.54
CA ALA A 134 -1.24 -7.50 -4.22
C ALA A 134 -2.20 -7.00 -5.31
N GLN A 135 -3.46 -6.77 -4.95
CA GLN A 135 -4.39 -6.13 -5.85
C GLN A 135 -3.94 -4.68 -5.99
N GLU A 136 -3.15 -4.43 -7.02
CA GLU A 136 -2.81 -3.07 -7.46
C GLU A 136 -4.13 -2.37 -7.78
N MET A 137 -4.26 -1.14 -7.30
CA MET A 137 -5.37 -0.29 -7.72
C MET A 137 -4.90 0.37 -9.01
N GLU A 138 -5.50 -0.01 -10.14
CA GLU A 138 -5.22 0.67 -11.41
C GLU A 138 -5.65 2.13 -11.26
N VAL A 139 -4.68 3.03 -11.24
CA VAL A 139 -4.95 4.46 -11.24
C VAL A 139 -5.40 4.80 -12.67
N PRO A 140 -6.65 5.23 -12.88
CA PRO A 140 -7.09 5.63 -14.20
C PRO A 140 -6.19 6.79 -14.68
N PRO A 141 -5.86 6.85 -15.99
CA PRO A 141 -5.04 7.91 -16.51
C PRO A 141 -5.65 9.26 -16.15
N SER A 142 -4.80 10.19 -15.73
CA SER A 142 -5.22 11.55 -15.41
C SER A 142 -6.00 12.11 -16.59
N THR A 143 -7.30 12.32 -16.42
CA THR A 143 -8.13 12.95 -17.44
C THR A 143 -7.70 14.40 -17.51
N VAL A 144 -6.94 14.75 -18.55
CA VAL A 144 -6.77 16.15 -18.93
C VAL A 144 -8.17 16.70 -19.19
N PRO A 145 -8.59 17.77 -18.50
CA PRO A 145 -9.90 18.36 -18.76
C PRO A 145 -9.94 18.69 -20.26
N SER A 146 -11.02 18.23 -20.92
CA SER A 146 -11.28 18.53 -22.33
C SER A 146 -10.99 20.01 -22.57
N SER A 147 -10.06 20.31 -23.46
CA SER A 147 -9.89 21.66 -23.99
C SER A 147 -11.16 21.97 -24.77
N ASN A 148 -12.08 22.67 -24.10
CA ASN A 148 -13.40 23.15 -24.54
C ASN A 148 -14.59 22.18 -24.33
N PRO A 149 -15.72 22.66 -23.77
CA PRO A 149 -17.06 22.20 -24.11
C PRO A 149 -17.50 22.72 -25.49
#